data_AF-X7XRH5-F1
#
_entry.id   AF-X7XRH5-F1
#
_cell.length_a   1.000
_cell.length_b   1.000
_cell.length_c   1.000
_cell.angle_alpha   90.00
_cell.angle_beta   90.00
_cell.angle_gamma   90.00
#
_symmetry.space_group_name_H-M   'P 1'
#
loop_
_entity.id
_entity.type
_entity.pdbx_description
1 polymer ?
#
loop_
_entity_poly.entity_id
_entity_poly.type
_entity_poly.pdbx_seq_one_letter_code
_entity_poly.pdbx_strand_id
1 'polypeptide(L)'
;MLEAHRELELLDHVAAARDNSSRLQVLVNEAPRVLRVSWCTVLHSSEGALHRLAAAGRPGNPRRFGPLAADRTRRALDGGADWVPRAWRDMDTTMVAAPLGDPHMAVVLGRPARNSGL
;
A
#
# COMPACT_ATOMS: atom_id res chain seq x y z
N MET A 1 11.18 -4.71 -25.17
CA MET A 1 10.25 -3.63 -25.56
C MET A 1 8.79 -4.03 -25.26
N LEU A 2 8.46 -4.34 -24.01
CA LEU A 2 7.08 -4.69 -23.59
C LEU A 2 6.79 -4.22 -22.16
N GLU A 3 7.35 -3.07 -21.75
CA GLU A 3 7.07 -2.45 -20.44
C GLU A 3 6.03 -1.33 -20.62
N ALA A 4 6.21 -0.47 -21.62
CA ALA A 4 5.26 0.62 -21.94
C ALA A 4 3.84 0.14 -22.24
N HIS A 5 3.67 -1.03 -22.87
CA HIS A 5 2.33 -1.54 -23.21
C HIS A 5 1.52 -1.95 -21.98
N ARG A 6 2.17 -2.54 -20.96
CA ARG A 6 1.54 -2.87 -19.67
C ARG A 6 1.23 -1.62 -18.85
N GLU A 7 2.09 -0.61 -18.91
CA GLU A 7 1.86 0.68 -18.25
C GLU A 7 0.64 1.40 -18.84
N LEU A 8 0.49 1.35 -20.17
CA LEU A 8 -0.67 1.90 -20.88
C LEU A 8 -1.97 1.14 -20.60
N GLU A 9 -1.96 -0.20 -20.57
CA GLU A 9 -3.16 -0.98 -20.18
C GLU A 9 -3.64 -0.70 -18.75
N LEU A 10 -2.70 -0.43 -17.84
CA LEU A 10 -2.99 -0.09 -16.46
C LEU A 10 -3.59 1.32 -16.36
N LEU A 11 -3.06 2.29 -17.13
CA LEU A 11 -3.64 3.62 -17.27
C LEU A 11 -5.05 3.55 -17.85
N ASP A 12 -5.30 2.71 -18.86
CA ASP A 12 -6.61 2.54 -19.50
C ASP A 12 -7.62 1.92 -18.52
N HIS A 13 -7.25 0.87 -17.77
CA HIS A 13 -8.10 0.29 -16.74
C HIS A 13 -8.41 1.26 -15.58
N VAL A 14 -7.43 2.07 -15.16
CA VAL A 14 -7.66 3.11 -14.15
C VAL A 14 -8.56 4.21 -14.70
N ALA A 15 -8.39 4.63 -15.96
CA ALA A 15 -9.24 5.63 -16.59
C ALA A 15 -10.68 5.13 -16.81
N ALA A 16 -10.84 3.87 -17.22
CA ALA A 16 -12.12 3.21 -17.51
C ALA A 16 -12.93 2.86 -16.25
N ALA A 17 -12.28 2.77 -15.08
CA ALA A 17 -12.97 2.57 -13.82
C ALA A 17 -13.90 3.76 -13.52
N ARG A 18 -15.19 3.44 -13.37
CA ARG A 18 -16.30 4.41 -13.23
C ARG A 18 -16.39 5.03 -11.84
N ASP A 19 -15.77 4.42 -10.84
CA ASP A 19 -15.76 4.83 -9.44
C ASP A 19 -14.36 4.67 -8.82
N ASN A 20 -14.11 5.46 -7.76
CA ASN A 20 -12.80 5.53 -7.12
C ASN A 20 -12.39 4.17 -6.52
N SER A 21 -13.33 3.40 -5.96
CA SER A 21 -13.05 2.09 -5.37
C SER A 21 -12.47 1.09 -6.38
N SER A 22 -13.02 1.06 -7.60
CA SER A 22 -12.52 0.21 -8.68
C SER A 22 -11.09 0.57 -9.08
N ARG A 23 -10.74 1.87 -9.14
CA ARG A 23 -9.36 2.34 -9.42
C ARG A 23 -8.36 1.89 -8.37
N LEU A 24 -8.75 1.97 -7.10
CA LEU A 24 -7.90 1.54 -5.99
C LEU A 24 -7.70 0.04 -5.98
N GLN A 25 -8.71 -0.73 -6.35
CA GLN A 25 -8.58 -2.17 -6.46
C GLN A 25 -7.58 -2.57 -7.56
N VAL A 26 -7.62 -1.90 -8.72
CA VAL A 26 -6.61 -2.09 -9.79
C VAL A 26 -5.22 -1.73 -9.28
N LEU A 27 -5.05 -0.58 -8.63
CA LEU A 27 -3.76 -0.15 -8.06
C LEU A 27 -3.17 -1.19 -7.10
N VAL A 28 -3.96 -1.69 -6.14
CA VAL A 28 -3.45 -2.66 -5.15
C VAL A 28 -3.13 -4.00 -5.79
N ASN A 29 -3.85 -4.42 -6.83
CA ASN A 29 -3.61 -5.69 -7.52
C ASN A 29 -2.32 -5.67 -8.34
N GLU A 30 -2.04 -4.56 -9.02
CA GLU A 30 -0.90 -4.46 -9.94
C GLU A 30 0.39 -3.99 -9.25
N ALA A 31 0.30 -3.16 -8.21
CA ALA A 31 1.48 -2.65 -7.50
C ALA A 31 2.44 -3.75 -6.99
N PRO A 32 1.99 -4.88 -6.40
CA PRO A 32 2.87 -5.99 -6.01
C PRO A 32 3.65 -6.59 -7.18
N ARG A 33 3.02 -6.69 -8.35
CA ARG A 33 3.62 -7.28 -9.56
C ARG A 33 4.71 -6.37 -10.14
N VAL A 34 4.42 -5.07 -10.21
CA VAL A 34 5.33 -4.07 -10.79
C VAL A 34 6.46 -3.71 -9.82
N LEU A 35 6.12 -3.45 -8.55
CA LEU A 35 7.06 -2.92 -7.56
C LEU A 35 7.80 -4.01 -6.76
N ARG A 36 7.53 -5.29 -7.05
CA ARG A 36 8.14 -6.45 -6.39
C ARG A 36 8.00 -6.41 -4.86
N VAL A 37 6.85 -5.92 -4.39
CA VAL A 37 6.44 -5.91 -2.99
C VAL A 37 5.51 -7.10 -2.73
N SER A 38 5.42 -7.58 -1.49
CA SER A 38 4.63 -8.79 -1.19
C SER A 38 3.14 -8.49 -0.98
N TRP A 39 2.81 -7.26 -0.59
CA TRP A 39 1.44 -6.79 -0.44
C TRP A 39 1.34 -5.28 -0.69
N CYS A 40 0.14 -4.85 -1.01
CA CYS A 40 -0.22 -3.46 -1.21
C CYS A 40 -1.61 -3.23 -0.57
N THR A 41 -1.78 -2.13 0.15
CA THR A 41 -3.10 -1.72 0.64
C THR A 41 -3.30 -0.21 0.49
N VAL A 42 -4.54 0.18 0.24
CA VAL A 42 -4.99 1.57 0.29
C VAL A 42 -5.87 1.76 1.52
N LEU A 43 -5.57 2.83 2.24
CA LEU A 43 -6.19 3.17 3.50
C LEU A 43 -6.75 4.57 3.44
N HIS A 44 -7.83 4.78 4.17
CA HIS A 44 -8.45 6.08 4.39
C HIS A 44 -8.63 6.31 5.88
N SER A 45 -8.21 7.48 6.36
CA SER A 45 -8.42 7.90 7.74
C SER A 45 -9.69 8.72 7.87
N SER A 46 -10.62 8.26 8.69
CA SER A 46 -11.84 9.00 9.02
C SER A 46 -12.06 8.93 10.53
N GLU A 47 -12.32 10.07 11.17
CA GLU A 47 -12.66 10.14 12.61
C GLU A 47 -11.64 9.44 13.54
N GLY A 48 -10.36 9.46 13.19
CA GLY A 48 -9.30 8.79 13.95
C GLY A 48 -9.28 7.27 13.80
N ALA A 49 -10.19 6.70 13.01
CA ALA A 49 -10.17 5.31 12.57
C ALA A 49 -9.53 5.19 11.18
N LEU A 50 -9.05 3.98 10.86
CA LEU A 50 -8.54 3.64 9.54
C LEU A 50 -9.45 2.62 8.88
N HIS A 51 -9.86 2.97 7.68
CA HIS A 51 -10.66 2.13 6.80
C HIS A 51 -9.78 1.64 5.68
N ARG A 52 -9.75 0.32 5.51
CA ARG A 52 -9.09 -0.29 4.36
C ARG A 52 -10.03 -0.22 3.16
N LEU A 53 -9.65 0.54 2.14
CA LEU A 53 -10.43 0.69 0.92
C LEU A 53 -10.13 -0.43 -0.08
N ALA A 54 -8.86 -0.85 -0.17
CA ALA A 54 -8.43 -1.93 -1.05
C ALA A 54 -7.18 -2.62 -0.53
N ALA A 55 -6.99 -3.89 -0.88
CA ALA A 55 -5.78 -4.65 -0.56
C ALA A 55 -5.53 -5.79 -1.54
N ALA A 56 -4.26 -6.14 -1.73
CA ALA A 56 -3.82 -7.37 -2.39
C ALA A 56 -2.60 -7.98 -1.70
N GLY A 57 -2.45 -9.30 -1.83
CA GLY A 57 -1.47 -10.11 -1.10
C GLY A 57 -2.01 -10.55 0.26
N ARG A 58 -1.12 -10.87 1.22
CA ARG A 58 -1.51 -11.19 2.59
C ARG A 58 -1.16 -10.05 3.56
N PRO A 59 -1.84 -8.89 3.47
CA PRO A 59 -1.67 -7.86 4.46
C PRO A 59 -2.27 -8.35 5.78
N GLY A 60 -1.51 -8.20 6.86
CA GLY A 60 -2.11 -8.14 8.19
C GLY A 60 -3.13 -6.99 8.25
N ASN A 61 -3.98 -6.95 9.27
CA ASN A 61 -4.90 -5.83 9.45
C ASN A 61 -4.33 -4.81 10.45
N PRO A 62 -3.57 -3.79 9.99
CA PRO A 62 -3.10 -2.72 10.85
C PRO A 62 -4.30 -1.95 11.40
N ARG A 63 -4.40 -1.92 12.74
CA ARG A 63 -5.47 -1.22 13.45
C ARG A 63 -5.22 0.28 13.52
N ARG A 64 -3.96 0.69 13.40
CA ARG A 64 -3.50 2.08 13.35
C ARG A 64 -2.32 2.16 12.41
N PHE A 65 -2.22 3.26 11.70
CA PHE A 65 -1.00 3.76 11.12
C PHE A 65 -0.72 5.08 11.83
N GLY A 66 0.55 5.42 12.02
CA GLY A 66 0.96 6.71 12.56
C GLY A 66 0.53 7.89 11.65
N PRO A 67 1.17 9.07 11.74
CA PRO A 67 0.72 10.29 11.05
C PRO A 67 1.01 10.25 9.53
N LEU A 68 0.45 9.26 8.82
CA LEU A 68 0.43 9.18 7.37
C LEU A 68 -0.31 10.37 6.74
N ALA A 69 -1.17 11.04 7.50
CA ALA A 69 -2.07 12.09 7.03
C ALA A 69 -1.44 13.50 6.96
N ALA A 70 -0.24 13.71 7.51
CA ALA A 70 0.30 15.07 7.69
C ALA A 70 1.27 15.49 6.57
N ASP A 71 2.19 14.61 6.19
CA ASP A 71 3.18 14.92 5.16
C ASP A 71 2.70 14.39 3.82
N ARG A 72 2.42 15.30 2.87
CA ARG A 72 2.07 15.00 1.48
C ARG A 72 3.23 14.36 0.69
N THR A 73 4.05 13.54 1.32
CA THR A 73 5.31 13.02 0.78
C THR A 73 5.43 11.53 1.06
N ARG A 74 6.07 10.81 0.13
CA ARG A 74 6.41 9.40 0.32
C ARG A 74 7.39 9.26 1.49
N ARG A 75 7.12 8.33 2.40
CA ARG A 75 7.98 8.07 3.57
C ARG A 75 8.19 6.57 3.81
N ALA A 76 9.41 6.20 4.23
CA ALA A 76 9.67 4.89 4.80
C ALA A 76 9.06 4.82 6.21
N LEU A 77 8.22 3.82 6.46
CA LEU A 77 7.63 3.61 7.77
C LEU A 77 8.58 2.79 8.64
N ASP A 78 8.67 3.16 9.91
CA ASP A 78 9.35 2.34 10.91
C ASP A 78 8.56 1.05 11.11
N GLY A 79 9.12 -0.06 10.62
CA GLY A 79 8.53 -1.39 10.71
C GLY A 79 8.46 -1.92 12.13
N GLY A 80 9.23 -1.38 13.08
CA GLY A 80 9.31 -1.79 14.48
C GLY A 80 8.34 -1.09 15.43
N ALA A 81 7.64 -0.04 14.97
CA ALA A 81 6.82 0.80 15.82
C ALA A 81 5.60 0.07 16.41
N ASP A 82 5.13 0.51 17.58
CA ASP A 82 4.06 -0.17 18.35
C ASP A 82 2.70 -0.26 17.64
N TRP A 83 2.44 0.65 16.70
CA TRP A 83 1.23 0.63 15.87
C TRP A 83 1.28 -0.44 14.77
N VAL A 84 2.48 -0.94 14.43
CA VAL A 84 2.68 -1.96 13.41
C VAL A 84 2.21 -3.32 13.94
N PRO A 85 1.37 -4.06 13.18
CA PRO A 85 1.00 -5.42 13.52
C PRO A 85 2.22 -6.27 13.89
N ARG A 86 2.12 -7.00 15.01
CA ARG A 86 3.21 -7.85 15.50
C ARG A 86 3.73 -8.80 14.42
N ALA A 87 2.83 -9.42 13.65
CA ALA A 87 3.20 -10.29 12.53
C ALA A 87 4.11 -9.62 11.47
N TRP A 88 4.02 -8.30 11.28
CA TRP A 88 4.87 -7.57 10.34
C TRP A 88 6.22 -7.22 10.93
N ARG A 89 6.24 -6.88 12.22
CA ARG A 89 7.45 -6.69 13.02
C ARG A 89 8.31 -7.95 13.04
N ASP A 90 7.68 -9.10 13.31
CA ASP A 90 8.36 -10.39 13.39
C ASP A 90 8.98 -10.84 12.04
N MET A 91 8.56 -10.26 10.91
CA MET A 91 9.09 -10.54 9.56
C MET A 91 10.06 -9.47 9.04
N ASP A 92 10.48 -8.52 9.89
CA ASP A 92 11.29 -7.36 9.50
C ASP A 92 10.74 -6.65 8.25
N THR A 93 9.43 -6.45 8.20
CA THR A 93 8.76 -5.93 7.01
C THR A 93 9.16 -4.47 6.78
N THR A 94 9.88 -4.21 5.69
CA THR A 94 10.12 -2.84 5.23
C THR A 94 8.84 -2.30 4.61
N MET A 95 8.41 -1.11 5.03
CA MET A 95 7.19 -0.49 4.54
C MET A 95 7.44 0.92 4.03
N VAL A 96 6.69 1.29 3.00
CA VAL A 96 6.65 2.66 2.49
C VAL A 96 5.20 3.11 2.35
N ALA A 97 4.96 4.37 2.67
CA ALA A 97 3.68 5.04 2.52
C ALA A 97 3.79 6.17 1.50
N ALA A 98 2.74 6.39 0.70
CA ALA A 98 2.60 7.59 -0.12
C ALA A 98 1.13 8.04 -0.17
N PRO A 99 0.85 9.36 -0.17
CA PRO A 99 -0.50 9.89 -0.29
C PRO A 99 -1.07 9.66 -1.69
N LEU A 100 -2.39 9.51 -1.80
CA LEU A 100 -3.11 9.29 -3.06
C LEU A 100 -3.98 10.50 -3.47
N GLY A 101 -3.38 11.70 -3.46
CA GLY A 101 -4.05 12.96 -3.83
C GLY A 101 -5.02 13.50 -2.77
N ASP A 102 -5.69 12.62 -2.02
CA ASP A 102 -6.47 12.94 -0.83
C ASP A 102 -5.58 12.91 0.45
N PRO A 103 -5.60 13.94 1.31
CA PRO A 103 -4.78 14.00 2.54
C PRO A 103 -5.05 12.88 3.57
N HIS A 104 -6.24 12.31 3.54
CA HIS A 104 -6.65 11.23 4.42
C HIS A 104 -6.41 9.85 3.81
N MET A 105 -5.86 9.79 2.60
CA MET A 105 -5.74 8.57 1.82
C MET A 105 -4.30 8.26 1.46
N ALA A 106 -3.89 7.02 1.68
CA ALA A 106 -2.54 6.59 1.39
C ALA A 106 -2.47 5.16 0.88
N VAL A 107 -1.51 4.93 -0.02
CA VAL A 107 -1.05 3.59 -0.37
C VAL A 107 0.08 3.21 0.57
N VAL A 108 0.02 1.99 1.09
CA VAL A 108 1.07 1.37 1.87
C VAL A 108 1.53 0.12 1.15
N LEU A 109 2.83 0.05 0.92
CA LEU A 109 3.50 -1.09 0.31
C LEU A 109 4.39 -1.74 1.36
N GLY A 110 4.35 -3.06 1.44
CA GLY A 110 5.20 -3.82 2.34
C GLY A 110 5.99 -4.90 1.63
N ARG A 111 7.24 -5.08 2.06
CA ARG A 111 8.11 -6.16 1.63
C ARG A 111 8.71 -6.82 2.89
N PRO A 112 8.42 -8.09 3.17
CA PRO A 112 9.11 -8.82 4.23
C PRO A 112 10.59 -8.84 3.89
N ALA A 113 11.43 -8.77 4.92
CA ALA A 113 12.83 -9.06 4.70
C ALA A 113 12.93 -10.45 4.04
N ARG A 114 13.79 -10.58 3.03
CA ARG A 114 14.20 -11.93 2.63
C ARG A 114 14.95 -12.48 3.83
N ASN A 115 14.30 -13.36 4.60
CA ASN A 115 15.02 -14.11 5.61
C ASN A 115 16.07 -14.93 4.85
N SER A 116 17.32 -14.47 4.93
CA SER A 116 18.47 -15.14 4.33
C SER A 116 19.04 -16.02 5.43
N GLY A 117 18.42 -17.17 5.64
CA GLY A 117 18.79 -18.15 6.67
C GLY A 117 17.60 -19.08 6.88
N LEU A 118 17.65 -20.38 6.62
CA LEU A 118 18.75 -21.36 6.56
C LEU A 118 18.59 -22.27 5.35
#